data_AF-A0A0L7KKG0-F1
#
_entry.id   AF-A0A0L7KKG0-F1
#
_cell.length_a   1.000
_cell.length_b   1.000
_cell.length_c   1.000
_cell.angle_alpha   90.00
_cell.angle_beta   90.00
_cell.angle_gamma   90.00
#
_symmetry.space_group_name_H-M   'P 1'
#
loop_
_entity.id
_entity.type
_entity.pdbx_description
1 polymer ?
#
loop_
_entity_poly.entity_id
_entity_poly.type
_entity_poly.pdbx_seq_one_letter_code
_entity_poly.pdbx_strand_id
1 'polypeptide(L)'
;MKKNYYEILYVKQDSDINEIKRKFYNLSLKYYPKMNKDKNLVMNQKFENISEAYQILGYENRRKLYDLGEYDETNKMIIIVPFIFFNLIFTSDMMYEYIENTKVPIFVKLFFGKSIFIEDIFYYVGMIMKEMMEGQNIREEEVAELLKDRLDLYIDNEDEWEKLMENEISMLLKSSFSNFILESIGWTYENVSNIFLEEKANSGINKKDIYLKEANERMIRNSIVLRQCKSCFIYIIKNYYPFIKKA
;
A
#
# COMPACT_ATOMS: atom_id res chain seq x y z
N MET A 1 -26.39 -17.43 6.12
CA MET A 1 -26.98 -16.46 5.18
C MET A 1 -25.83 -15.87 4.38
N LYS A 2 -25.95 -15.84 3.05
CA LYS A 2 -24.84 -15.44 2.18
C LYS A 2 -24.76 -13.91 2.09
N LYS A 3 -23.55 -13.34 2.19
CA LYS A 3 -23.35 -11.89 2.10
C LYS A 3 -23.64 -11.41 0.68
N ASN A 4 -24.54 -10.43 0.54
CA ASN A 4 -24.72 -9.72 -0.72
C ASN A 4 -23.70 -8.56 -0.78
N TYR A 5 -22.63 -8.74 -1.56
CA TYR A 5 -21.54 -7.77 -1.63
C TYR A 5 -21.95 -6.47 -2.35
N TYR A 6 -22.92 -6.55 -3.27
CA TYR A 6 -23.47 -5.36 -3.92
C TYR A 6 -24.27 -4.51 -2.92
N GLU A 7 -25.08 -5.14 -2.07
CA GLU A 7 -25.80 -4.46 -0.99
C GLU A 7 -24.84 -3.85 0.04
N ILE A 8 -23.78 -4.55 0.42
CA ILE A 8 -22.77 -4.05 1.36
C ILE A 8 -22.09 -2.78 0.85
N LEU A 9 -21.80 -2.72 -0.46
CA LEU A 9 -21.19 -1.55 -1.09
C LEU A 9 -22.19 -0.47 -1.53
N TYR A 10 -23.50 -0.71 -1.37
CA TYR A 10 -24.56 0.16 -1.85
C TYR A 10 -24.41 0.50 -3.34
N VAL A 11 -24.15 -0.53 -4.14
CA VAL A 11 -24.04 -0.48 -5.62
C VAL A 11 -24.98 -1.49 -6.25
N LYS A 12 -25.27 -1.30 -7.54
CA LYS A 12 -26.09 -2.24 -8.30
C LYS A 12 -25.20 -3.35 -8.87
N GLN A 13 -25.82 -4.47 -9.27
CA GLN A 13 -25.09 -5.60 -9.86
C GLN A 13 -24.49 -5.27 -11.24
N ASP A 14 -25.00 -4.25 -11.93
CA ASP A 14 -24.51 -3.75 -13.22
C ASP A 14 -23.48 -2.60 -13.08
N SER A 15 -23.16 -2.18 -11.84
CA SER A 15 -22.17 -1.11 -11.61
C SER A 15 -20.80 -1.47 -12.19
N ASP A 16 -20.12 -0.50 -12.77
CA ASP A 16 -18.75 -0.68 -13.27
C ASP A 16 -17.71 -0.71 -12.13
N ILE A 17 -16.48 -1.10 -12.46
CA ILE A 17 -15.39 -1.22 -11.48
C ILE A 17 -15.06 0.15 -10.85
N ASN A 18 -15.24 1.25 -11.58
CA ASN A 18 -14.93 2.60 -11.10
C ASN A 18 -15.95 3.07 -10.05
N GLU A 19 -17.23 2.78 -10.25
CA GLU A 19 -18.29 3.04 -9.30
C GLU A 19 -18.06 2.22 -8.01
N ILE A 20 -17.74 0.93 -8.16
CA ILE A 20 -17.42 0.04 -7.05
C ILE A 20 -16.21 0.58 -6.26
N LYS A 21 -15.12 1.00 -6.94
CA LYS A 21 -13.93 1.61 -6.31
C LYS A 21 -14.29 2.89 -5.56
N ARG A 22 -15.05 3.79 -6.18
CA ARG A 22 -15.48 5.05 -5.56
C ARG A 22 -16.34 4.83 -4.32
N LYS A 23 -17.25 3.87 -4.37
CA LYS A 23 -18.14 3.53 -3.25
C LYS A 23 -17.38 2.90 -2.10
N PHE A 24 -16.47 1.97 -2.40
CA PHE A 24 -15.51 1.42 -1.44
C PHE A 24 -14.72 2.55 -0.76
N TYR A 25 -14.11 3.47 -1.52
CA TYR A 25 -13.36 4.61 -0.99
C TYR A 25 -14.17 5.39 0.05
N ASN A 26 -15.37 5.84 -0.33
CA ASN A 26 -16.22 6.66 0.53
C ASN A 26 -16.69 5.93 1.79
N LEU A 27 -17.07 4.66 1.65
CA LEU A 27 -17.49 3.83 2.78
C LEU A 27 -16.31 3.56 3.72
N SER A 28 -15.14 3.26 3.19
CA SER A 28 -13.96 2.99 3.99
C SER A 28 -13.49 4.21 4.77
N LEU A 29 -13.53 5.42 4.21
CA LEU A 29 -13.27 6.65 4.98
C LEU A 29 -14.28 6.85 6.13
N LYS A 30 -15.55 6.53 5.88
CA LYS A 30 -16.62 6.68 6.87
C LYS A 30 -16.48 5.71 8.04
N TYR A 31 -16.04 4.48 7.76
CA TYR A 31 -15.99 3.39 8.72
C TYR A 31 -14.57 3.02 9.17
N TYR A 32 -13.54 3.74 8.72
CA TYR A 32 -12.15 3.48 9.09
C TYR A 32 -11.99 3.50 10.61
N PRO A 33 -11.37 2.46 11.21
CA PRO A 33 -11.16 2.43 12.65
C PRO A 33 -10.26 3.60 13.07
N LYS A 34 -10.80 4.57 13.82
CA LYS A 34 -9.97 5.60 14.45
C LYS A 34 -9.12 4.92 15.53
N MET A 35 -7.79 5.11 15.46
CA MET A 35 -6.84 4.50 16.40
C MET A 35 -7.08 4.88 17.87
N ASN A 36 -7.89 5.90 18.17
CA ASN A 36 -8.21 6.31 19.54
C ASN A 36 -9.67 6.78 19.65
N LYS A 37 -10.54 6.01 20.33
CA LYS A 37 -11.34 6.42 21.51
C LYS A 37 -12.61 5.61 21.77
N ASP A 38 -13.15 4.84 20.82
CA ASP A 38 -14.24 3.92 21.12
C ASP A 38 -14.12 2.66 20.26
N LYS A 39 -14.01 1.50 20.91
CA LYS A 39 -14.05 0.17 20.28
C LYS A 39 -15.46 -0.12 19.78
N ASN A 40 -15.91 0.62 18.77
CA ASN A 40 -17.22 0.40 18.18
C ASN A 40 -17.14 -0.85 17.29
N LEU A 41 -17.38 -2.00 17.89
CA LEU A 41 -17.36 -3.33 17.25
C LEU A 41 -18.17 -3.36 15.95
N VAL A 42 -19.29 -2.61 15.91
CA VAL A 42 -20.16 -2.50 14.73
C VAL A 42 -19.46 -1.78 13.57
N MET A 43 -18.65 -0.75 13.85
CA MET A 43 -17.89 -0.04 12.81
C MET A 43 -16.77 -0.90 12.26
N ASN A 44 -16.07 -1.65 13.13
CA ASN A 44 -15.05 -2.61 12.71
C ASN A 44 -15.65 -3.67 11.78
N GLN A 45 -16.78 -4.27 12.18
CA GLN A 45 -17.44 -5.30 11.37
C GLN A 45 -17.97 -4.75 10.04
N LYS A 46 -18.46 -3.49 10.01
CA LYS A 46 -18.82 -2.81 8.76
C LYS A 46 -17.61 -2.62 7.86
N PHE A 47 -16.50 -2.13 8.39
CA PHE A 47 -15.27 -1.92 7.64
C PHE A 47 -14.71 -3.24 7.08
N GLU A 48 -14.75 -4.31 7.86
CA GLU A 48 -14.39 -5.66 7.40
C GLU A 48 -15.26 -6.11 6.23
N ASN A 49 -16.59 -6.02 6.35
CA ASN A 49 -17.51 -6.41 5.29
C ASN A 49 -17.34 -5.56 4.02
N ILE A 50 -17.15 -4.23 4.16
CA ILE A 50 -16.91 -3.31 3.05
C ILE A 50 -15.63 -3.69 2.31
N SER A 51 -14.56 -3.98 3.06
CA SER A 51 -13.28 -4.36 2.47
C SER A 51 -13.38 -5.70 1.75
N GLU A 52 -13.96 -6.72 2.39
CA GLU A 52 -14.17 -8.03 1.77
C GLU A 52 -15.00 -7.92 0.48
N ALA A 53 -16.11 -7.17 0.52
CA ALA A 53 -16.96 -6.95 -0.65
C ALA A 53 -16.21 -6.33 -1.83
N TYR A 54 -15.36 -5.33 -1.59
CA TYR A 54 -14.54 -4.74 -2.64
C TYR A 54 -13.44 -5.68 -3.14
N GLN A 55 -12.80 -6.46 -2.26
CA GLN A 55 -11.77 -7.42 -2.67
C GLN A 55 -12.32 -8.56 -3.53
N ILE A 56 -13.64 -8.79 -3.52
CA ILE A 56 -14.34 -9.71 -4.41
C ILE A 56 -14.88 -8.98 -5.65
N LEU A 57 -15.64 -7.90 -5.50
CA LEU A 57 -16.33 -7.24 -6.62
C LEU A 57 -15.46 -6.28 -7.45
N GLY A 58 -14.38 -5.76 -6.86
CA GLY A 58 -13.49 -4.78 -7.51
C GLY A 58 -12.55 -5.37 -8.55
N TYR A 59 -12.52 -6.70 -8.71
CA TYR A 59 -11.61 -7.41 -9.60
C TYR A 59 -12.40 -8.35 -10.49
N GLU A 60 -12.25 -8.19 -11.81
CA GLU A 60 -13.09 -8.83 -12.83
C GLU A 60 -13.24 -10.34 -12.65
N ASN A 61 -12.12 -11.06 -12.48
CA ASN A 61 -12.14 -12.52 -12.34
C ASN A 61 -12.83 -12.98 -11.04
N ARG A 62 -12.67 -12.24 -9.95
CA ARG A 62 -13.29 -12.54 -8.65
C ARG A 62 -14.78 -12.23 -8.68
N ARG A 63 -15.15 -11.09 -9.24
CA ARG A 63 -16.55 -10.67 -9.46
C ARG A 63 -17.29 -11.68 -10.33
N LYS A 64 -16.67 -12.14 -11.42
CA LYS A 64 -17.26 -13.14 -12.31
C LYS A 64 -17.62 -14.43 -11.57
N LEU A 65 -16.72 -14.95 -10.72
CA LEU A 65 -17.00 -16.15 -9.93
C LEU A 65 -18.11 -15.91 -8.90
N TYR A 66 -18.14 -14.73 -8.28
CA TYR A 66 -19.22 -14.34 -7.38
C TYR A 66 -20.59 -14.25 -8.09
N ASP A 67 -20.61 -13.65 -9.28
CA ASP A 67 -21.83 -13.48 -10.10
C ASP A 67 -22.34 -14.81 -10.65
N LEU A 68 -21.45 -15.77 -10.96
CA LEU A 68 -21.80 -17.12 -11.41
C LEU A 68 -22.39 -18.02 -10.33
N GLY A 69 -22.26 -17.64 -9.06
CA GLY A 69 -22.74 -18.47 -7.97
C GLY A 69 -21.69 -19.35 -7.31
N GLU A 70 -20.41 -19.23 -7.70
CA GLU A 70 -19.31 -20.09 -7.27
C GLU A 70 -18.79 -19.69 -5.88
N TYR A 71 -19.67 -19.69 -4.87
CA TYR A 71 -19.37 -19.10 -3.57
C TYR A 71 -18.29 -19.88 -2.80
N ASP A 72 -18.26 -21.20 -2.97
CA ASP A 72 -17.23 -22.04 -2.35
C ASP A 72 -15.84 -21.67 -2.88
N GLU A 73 -15.73 -21.35 -4.17
CA GLU A 73 -14.49 -20.88 -4.77
C GLU A 73 -14.15 -19.47 -4.30
N THR A 74 -15.12 -18.55 -4.23
CA THR A 74 -14.87 -17.20 -3.70
C THR A 74 -14.43 -17.21 -2.23
N ASN A 75 -14.90 -18.17 -1.42
CA ASN A 75 -14.54 -18.30 -0.01
C ASN A 75 -13.11 -18.84 0.19
N LYS A 76 -12.55 -19.56 -0.80
CA LYS A 76 -11.16 -20.03 -0.79
C LYS A 76 -10.17 -18.96 -1.25
N MET A 77 -10.66 -17.88 -1.87
CA MET A 77 -9.81 -16.79 -2.32
C MET A 77 -9.19 -16.05 -1.14
N ILE A 78 -7.98 -15.54 -1.36
CA ILE A 78 -7.27 -14.81 -0.32
C ILE A 78 -7.84 -13.40 -0.19
N ILE A 79 -8.15 -13.03 1.05
CA ILE A 79 -8.56 -11.69 1.47
C ILE A 79 -7.44 -11.08 2.29
N ILE A 80 -6.98 -9.89 1.90
CA ILE A 80 -6.01 -9.11 2.65
C ILE A 80 -6.74 -8.45 3.82
N VAL A 81 -6.10 -8.42 4.98
CA VAL A 81 -6.63 -7.78 6.19
C VAL A 81 -7.09 -6.35 5.85
N PRO A 82 -8.33 -5.95 6.18
CA PRO A 82 -8.94 -4.69 5.73
C PRO A 82 -8.09 -3.44 6.00
N PHE A 83 -7.48 -3.36 7.18
CA PHE A 83 -6.61 -2.24 7.54
C PHE A 83 -5.38 -2.18 6.65
N ILE A 84 -4.73 -3.33 6.41
CA ILE A 84 -3.58 -3.41 5.51
C ILE A 84 -4.03 -3.04 4.10
N PHE A 85 -5.08 -3.68 3.59
CA PHE A 85 -5.58 -3.45 2.23
C PHE A 85 -5.94 -1.98 1.96
N PHE A 86 -6.68 -1.35 2.87
CA PHE A 86 -7.02 0.07 2.81
C PHE A 86 -5.74 0.91 2.74
N ASN A 87 -4.84 0.75 3.71
CA ASN A 87 -3.64 1.57 3.77
C ASN A 87 -2.72 1.33 2.57
N LEU A 88 -2.62 0.11 2.05
CA LEU A 88 -1.83 -0.23 0.85
C LEU A 88 -2.34 0.50 -0.40
N ILE A 89 -3.66 0.59 -0.60
CA ILE A 89 -4.24 1.28 -1.76
C ILE A 89 -4.21 2.79 -1.56
N PHE A 90 -4.77 3.29 -0.45
CA PHE A 90 -4.98 4.72 -0.30
C PHE A 90 -3.71 5.49 0.02
N THR A 91 -2.78 4.91 0.77
CA THR A 91 -1.50 5.57 0.98
C THR A 91 -0.70 5.60 -0.31
N SER A 92 -0.77 4.55 -1.15
CA SER A 92 -0.10 4.57 -2.46
C SER A 92 -0.70 5.61 -3.38
N ASP A 93 -2.04 5.73 -3.45
CA ASP A 93 -2.71 6.74 -4.28
C ASP A 93 -2.40 8.17 -3.76
N MET A 94 -2.42 8.41 -2.44
CA MET A 94 -2.13 9.73 -1.85
C MET A 94 -0.66 10.15 -1.99
N MET A 95 0.26 9.19 -1.92
CA MET A 95 1.71 9.45 -2.00
C MET A 95 2.23 9.31 -3.43
N TYR A 96 1.37 9.08 -4.42
CA TYR A 96 1.76 8.75 -5.79
C TYR A 96 2.80 9.72 -6.37
N GLU A 97 2.65 11.02 -6.14
CA GLU A 97 3.60 12.02 -6.66
C GLU A 97 5.00 11.94 -6.03
N TYR A 98 5.14 11.22 -4.92
CA TYR A 98 6.40 11.04 -4.19
C TYR A 98 7.01 9.66 -4.33
N ILE A 99 6.15 8.64 -4.48
CA ILE A 99 6.56 7.24 -4.48
C ILE A 99 6.04 6.46 -5.66
N GLU A 100 5.33 7.09 -6.59
CA GLU A 100 4.75 6.43 -7.75
C GLU A 100 3.91 5.18 -7.38
N ASN A 101 3.58 4.35 -8.37
CA ASN A 101 3.01 3.03 -8.11
C ASN A 101 4.04 2.09 -7.50
N THR A 102 4.08 1.97 -6.16
CA THR A 102 4.97 1.02 -5.48
C THR A 102 4.72 -0.44 -5.91
N LYS A 103 5.60 -1.35 -5.52
CA LYS A 103 5.39 -2.80 -5.73
C LYS A 103 4.10 -3.33 -5.08
N VAL A 104 3.52 -2.61 -4.13
CA VAL A 104 2.33 -3.01 -3.37
C VAL A 104 1.06 -3.02 -4.24
N PRO A 105 0.67 -1.94 -4.93
CA PRO A 105 -0.44 -1.98 -5.90
C PRO A 105 -0.26 -3.08 -6.95
N ILE A 106 0.96 -3.27 -7.45
CA ILE A 106 1.28 -4.34 -8.42
C ILE A 106 1.04 -5.71 -7.77
N PHE A 107 1.56 -5.94 -6.57
CA PHE A 107 1.31 -7.16 -5.81
C PHE A 107 -0.19 -7.43 -5.65
N VAL A 108 -0.97 -6.45 -5.18
CA VAL A 108 -2.43 -6.59 -5.00
C VAL A 108 -3.11 -6.90 -6.34
N LYS A 109 -2.77 -6.18 -7.40
CA LYS A 109 -3.33 -6.38 -8.75
C LYS A 109 -3.02 -7.77 -9.29
N LEU A 110 -1.78 -8.25 -9.17
CA LEU A 110 -1.39 -9.58 -9.63
C LEU A 110 -2.05 -10.68 -8.81
N PHE A 111 -2.07 -10.49 -7.50
CA PHE A 111 -2.59 -11.48 -6.57
C PHE A 111 -4.10 -11.66 -6.72
N PHE A 112 -4.83 -10.57 -6.93
CA PHE A 112 -6.29 -10.63 -7.11
C PHE A 112 -6.70 -10.84 -8.56
N GLY A 113 -5.94 -10.30 -9.52
CA GLY A 113 -6.17 -10.49 -10.94
C GLY A 113 -6.00 -11.95 -11.37
N LYS A 114 -5.06 -12.69 -10.77
CA LYS A 114 -4.89 -14.13 -11.06
C LYS A 114 -5.81 -15.04 -10.22
N SER A 115 -6.71 -14.49 -9.40
CA SER A 115 -7.62 -15.24 -8.52
C SER A 115 -6.91 -16.36 -7.74
N ILE A 116 -5.75 -16.06 -7.17
CA ILE A 116 -4.91 -17.06 -6.51
C ILE A 116 -5.61 -17.62 -5.27
N PHE A 117 -5.70 -18.95 -5.21
CA PHE A 117 -6.14 -19.69 -4.03
C PHE A 117 -5.01 -19.83 -3.01
N ILE A 118 -5.37 -20.04 -1.74
CA ILE A 118 -4.40 -20.14 -0.63
C ILE A 118 -3.38 -21.26 -0.86
N GLU A 119 -3.82 -22.36 -1.46
CA GLU A 119 -3.02 -23.55 -1.71
C GLU A 119 -1.93 -23.33 -2.77
N ASP A 120 -2.18 -22.40 -3.70
CA ASP A 120 -1.31 -22.16 -4.85
C ASP A 120 -0.30 -21.02 -4.64
N ILE A 121 -0.33 -20.35 -3.47
CA ILE A 121 0.52 -19.18 -3.19
C ILE A 121 1.99 -19.45 -3.54
N PHE A 122 2.54 -20.59 -3.11
CA PHE A 122 3.96 -20.91 -3.31
C PHE A 122 4.34 -21.07 -4.79
N TYR A 123 3.40 -21.48 -5.63
CA TYR A 123 3.63 -21.59 -7.08
C TYR A 123 3.75 -20.20 -7.73
N TYR A 124 2.92 -19.26 -7.30
CA TYR A 124 2.86 -17.93 -7.90
C TYR A 124 3.87 -16.92 -7.31
N VAL A 125 4.34 -17.11 -6.07
CA VAL A 125 5.22 -16.15 -5.38
C VAL A 125 6.48 -15.81 -6.19
N GLY A 126 7.14 -16.79 -6.82
CA GLY A 126 8.36 -16.53 -7.60
C GLY A 126 8.11 -15.64 -8.82
N MET A 127 7.03 -15.92 -9.55
CA MET A 127 6.61 -15.12 -10.72
C MET A 127 6.16 -13.72 -10.30
N ILE A 128 5.37 -13.60 -9.23
CA ILE A 128 4.94 -12.30 -8.68
C ILE A 128 6.15 -11.46 -8.27
N MET A 129 7.11 -12.06 -7.57
CA MET A 129 8.34 -11.37 -7.18
C MET A 129 9.13 -10.91 -8.39
N LYS A 130 9.21 -11.71 -9.45
CA LYS A 130 9.88 -11.34 -10.69
C LYS A 130 9.21 -10.12 -11.35
N GLU A 131 7.90 -10.17 -11.58
CA GLU A 131 7.14 -9.06 -12.17
C GLU A 131 7.24 -7.78 -11.33
N MET A 132 7.19 -7.91 -10.00
CA MET A 132 7.39 -6.77 -9.08
C MET A 132 8.81 -6.17 -9.16
N MET A 133 9.83 -6.98 -9.39
CA MET A 133 11.22 -6.50 -9.53
C MET A 133 11.43 -5.79 -10.87
N GLU A 134 10.87 -6.32 -11.96
CA GLU A 134 10.95 -5.68 -13.28
C GLU A 134 10.25 -4.33 -13.28
N GLY A 135 9.04 -4.23 -12.71
CA GLY A 135 8.33 -2.96 -12.57
C GLY A 135 9.02 -1.93 -11.67
N GLN A 136 9.89 -2.36 -10.76
CA GLN A 136 10.60 -1.45 -9.86
C GLN A 136 11.59 -0.55 -10.58
N ASN A 137 12.34 -1.11 -11.53
CA ASN A 137 13.37 -0.37 -12.24
C ASN A 137 12.73 0.77 -13.05
N ILE A 138 11.64 0.47 -13.75
CA ILE A 138 10.86 1.45 -14.52
C ILE A 138 10.33 2.55 -13.59
N ARG A 139 9.70 2.15 -12.48
CA ARG A 139 9.17 3.07 -11.48
C ARG A 139 10.25 4.01 -10.91
N GLU A 140 11.47 3.51 -10.70
CA GLU A 140 12.58 4.33 -10.19
C GLU A 140 13.00 5.43 -11.18
N GLU A 141 12.94 5.16 -12.48
CA GLU A 141 13.17 6.17 -13.52
C GLU A 141 12.02 7.19 -13.57
N GLU A 142 10.77 6.72 -13.57
CA GLU A 142 9.57 7.57 -13.61
C GLU A 142 9.48 8.51 -12.40
N VAL A 143 9.69 7.97 -11.19
CA VAL A 143 9.65 8.78 -9.96
C VAL A 143 10.77 9.82 -9.94
N ALA A 144 11.94 9.51 -10.50
CA ALA A 144 13.04 10.47 -10.56
C ALA A 144 12.71 11.70 -11.41
N GLU A 145 12.06 11.52 -12.57
CA GLU A 145 11.59 12.64 -13.40
C GLU A 145 10.47 13.44 -12.71
N LEU A 146 9.48 12.76 -12.12
CA LEU A 146 8.42 13.43 -11.36
C LEU A 146 8.96 14.31 -10.22
N LEU A 147 9.90 13.77 -9.45
CA LEU A 147 10.52 14.48 -8.35
C LEU A 147 11.36 15.67 -8.85
N LYS A 148 12.01 15.54 -10.00
CA LYS A 148 12.74 16.62 -10.65
C LYS A 148 11.80 17.74 -11.11
N ASP A 149 10.75 17.41 -11.86
CA ASP A 149 9.75 18.38 -12.32
C ASP A 149 9.10 19.13 -11.14
N ARG A 150 8.93 18.44 -10.01
CA ARG A 150 8.45 19.06 -8.77
C ARG A 150 9.47 20.02 -8.17
N LEU A 151 10.77 19.70 -8.20
CA LEU A 151 11.83 20.56 -7.70
C LEU A 151 11.96 21.86 -8.52
N ASP A 152 11.62 21.84 -9.81
CA ASP A 152 11.64 23.04 -10.65
C ASP A 152 10.70 24.14 -10.13
N LEU A 153 9.57 23.77 -9.49
CA LEU A 153 8.64 24.72 -8.85
C LEU A 153 9.29 25.56 -7.73
N TYR A 154 10.35 25.04 -7.11
CA TYR A 154 11.09 25.68 -6.02
C TYR A 154 12.25 26.55 -6.52
N ILE A 155 12.68 26.35 -7.77
CA ILE A 155 13.81 27.08 -8.36
C ILE A 155 13.32 28.41 -8.96
N ASP A 156 12.08 28.44 -9.48
CA ASP A 156 11.58 29.57 -10.27
C ASP A 156 10.63 30.53 -9.53
N ASN A 157 10.23 30.25 -8.27
CA ASN A 157 9.15 30.98 -7.61
C ASN A 157 9.42 31.20 -6.12
N GLU A 158 9.75 32.43 -5.69
CA GLU A 158 10.33 32.68 -4.34
C GLU A 158 9.31 32.73 -3.18
N ASP A 159 8.00 32.95 -3.41
CA ASP A 159 7.06 33.22 -2.29
C ASP A 159 5.79 32.33 -2.20
N GLU A 160 5.32 31.67 -3.29
CA GLU A 160 4.02 30.95 -3.28
C GLU A 160 4.09 29.45 -3.00
N TRP A 161 5.08 28.75 -3.56
CA TRP A 161 6.09 28.18 -2.69
C TRP A 161 5.65 27.38 -1.45
N GLU A 162 6.06 27.95 -0.32
CA GLU A 162 5.87 27.45 1.03
C GLU A 162 4.38 27.17 1.30
N LYS A 163 3.49 28.04 0.83
CA LYS A 163 2.05 27.89 1.01
C LYS A 163 1.49 26.69 0.24
N LEU A 164 2.00 26.41 -0.96
CA LEU A 164 1.63 25.20 -1.71
C LEU A 164 2.12 23.94 -0.97
N MET A 165 3.37 23.95 -0.51
CA MET A 165 3.94 22.84 0.26
C MET A 165 3.17 22.58 1.56
N GLU A 166 2.86 23.61 2.34
CA GLU A 166 2.11 23.47 3.60
C GLU A 166 0.72 22.85 3.39
N ASN A 167 0.01 23.29 2.35
CA ASN A 167 -1.29 22.74 2.00
C ASN A 167 -1.19 21.26 1.60
N GLU A 168 -0.17 20.92 0.82
CA GLU A 168 0.09 19.54 0.38
C GLU A 168 0.42 18.64 1.58
N ILE A 169 1.36 19.04 2.45
CA ILE A 169 1.71 18.29 3.65
C ILE A 169 0.48 18.07 4.55
N SER A 170 -0.32 19.12 4.75
CA SER A 170 -1.57 19.02 5.51
C SER A 170 -2.55 17.99 4.91
N MET A 171 -2.60 17.88 3.58
CA MET A 171 -3.39 16.85 2.90
C MET A 171 -2.80 15.44 3.07
N LEU A 172 -1.49 15.28 2.92
CA LEU A 172 -0.81 13.98 3.03
C LEU A 172 -0.89 13.41 4.45
N LEU A 173 -0.76 14.26 5.48
CA LEU A 173 -0.83 13.86 6.88
C LEU A 173 -2.21 13.37 7.34
N LYS A 174 -3.23 13.40 6.47
CA LYS A 174 -4.55 12.81 6.75
C LYS A 174 -4.52 11.27 6.85
N SER A 175 -3.51 10.61 6.28
CA SER A 175 -3.32 9.16 6.36
C SER A 175 -2.31 8.76 7.43
N SER A 176 -2.58 7.68 8.16
CA SER A 176 -1.73 7.19 9.25
C SER A 176 -0.35 6.70 8.80
N PHE A 177 -0.19 6.32 7.52
CA PHE A 177 1.10 5.84 6.99
C PHE A 177 1.90 6.91 6.25
N SER A 178 1.25 7.98 5.80
CA SER A 178 1.92 9.05 5.06
C SER A 178 3.02 9.72 5.88
N ASN A 179 2.84 9.87 7.20
CA ASN A 179 3.87 10.43 8.07
C ASN A 179 5.18 9.62 8.03
N PHE A 180 5.09 8.29 8.18
CA PHE A 180 6.27 7.43 8.12
C PHE A 180 6.97 7.46 6.76
N ILE A 181 6.19 7.55 5.67
CA ILE A 181 6.73 7.63 4.31
C ILE A 181 7.41 8.98 4.10
N LEU A 182 6.76 10.09 4.47
CA LEU A 182 7.31 11.44 4.38
C LEU A 182 8.58 11.59 5.21
N GLU A 183 8.61 11.09 6.44
CA GLU A 183 9.81 11.07 7.28
C GLU A 183 10.94 10.28 6.61
N SER A 184 10.63 9.15 5.97
CA SER A 184 11.62 8.33 5.27
C SER A 184 12.18 9.03 4.03
N ILE A 185 11.31 9.69 3.26
CA ILE A 185 11.71 10.47 2.07
C ILE A 185 12.55 11.67 2.48
N GLY A 186 12.07 12.46 3.43
CA GLY A 186 12.78 13.64 3.94
C GLY A 186 14.16 13.28 4.47
N TRP A 187 14.25 12.22 5.29
CA TRP A 187 15.54 11.72 5.77
C TRP A 187 16.45 11.30 4.60
N THR A 188 15.92 10.61 3.60
CA THR A 188 16.72 10.18 2.45
C THR A 188 17.26 11.38 1.68
N TYR A 189 16.44 12.38 1.40
CA TYR A 189 16.86 13.58 0.68
C TYR A 189 17.87 14.40 1.45
N GLU A 190 17.64 14.64 2.74
CA GLU A 190 18.58 15.35 3.59
C GLU A 190 19.95 14.67 3.60
N ASN A 191 19.99 13.35 3.81
CA ASN A 191 21.26 12.65 3.92
C ASN A 191 21.97 12.49 2.56
N VAL A 192 21.24 12.17 1.49
CA VAL A 192 21.82 12.04 0.15
C VAL A 192 22.30 13.40 -0.39
N SER A 193 21.54 14.47 -0.19
CA SER A 193 21.95 15.82 -0.60
C SER A 193 23.17 16.31 0.18
N ASN A 194 23.23 16.07 1.49
CA ASN A 194 24.40 16.38 2.32
C ASN A 194 25.66 15.67 1.80
N ILE A 195 25.56 14.38 1.45
CA ILE A 195 26.68 13.64 0.82
C ILE A 195 27.11 14.34 -0.48
N PHE A 196 26.16 14.66 -1.36
CA PHE A 196 26.46 15.26 -2.66
C PHE A 196 27.11 16.64 -2.54
N LEU A 197 26.61 17.50 -1.65
CA LEU A 197 27.17 18.83 -1.39
C LEU A 197 28.58 18.76 -0.79
N GLU A 198 28.82 17.83 0.14
CA GLU A 198 30.14 17.62 0.74
C GLU A 198 31.17 17.05 -0.25
N GLU A 199 30.76 16.13 -1.13
CA GLU A 199 31.59 15.61 -2.24
C GLU A 199 31.99 16.74 -3.20
N LYS A 200 31.04 17.63 -3.54
CA LYS A 200 31.29 18.80 -4.41
C LYS A 200 32.19 19.85 -3.76
N ALA A 201 32.17 19.95 -2.43
CA ALA A 201 32.99 20.89 -1.66
C ALA A 201 34.47 20.45 -1.47
N ASN A 202 34.90 19.29 -2.00
CA ASN A 202 36.27 18.76 -1.89
C ASN A 202 36.77 18.62 -0.43
N SER A 203 35.90 18.22 0.49
CA SER A 203 36.19 18.26 1.95
C SER A 203 37.20 17.21 2.45
N GLY A 204 37.71 16.29 1.62
CA GLY A 204 38.78 15.33 1.98
C GLY A 204 38.43 14.28 3.06
N ILE A 205 37.30 14.41 3.74
CA ILE A 205 36.79 13.46 4.74
C ILE A 205 35.79 12.55 4.03
N ASN A 206 36.12 11.26 3.90
CA ASN A 206 35.26 10.26 3.25
C ASN A 206 34.06 9.87 4.14
N LYS A 207 33.17 10.83 4.43
CA LYS A 207 31.92 10.55 5.17
C LYS A 207 30.91 9.73 4.34
N LYS A 208 31.14 9.57 3.04
CA LYS A 208 30.40 8.62 2.19
C LYS A 208 30.32 7.24 2.85
N ASP A 209 31.42 6.76 3.44
CA ASP A 209 31.44 5.48 4.15
C ASP A 209 30.60 5.51 5.44
N ILE A 210 30.51 6.66 6.12
CA ILE A 210 29.68 6.84 7.33
C ILE A 210 28.19 6.80 6.96
N TYR A 211 27.77 7.55 5.95
CA TYR A 211 26.37 7.57 5.52
C TYR A 211 25.97 6.27 4.82
N LEU A 212 26.86 5.66 4.04
CA LEU A 212 26.65 4.32 3.47
C LEU A 212 26.52 3.28 4.59
N LYS A 213 27.30 3.42 5.67
CA LYS A 213 27.17 2.58 6.87
C LYS A 213 25.84 2.83 7.57
N GLU A 214 25.40 4.08 7.76
CA GLU A 214 24.10 4.39 8.36
C GLU A 214 22.92 3.91 7.52
N ALA A 215 22.99 4.06 6.19
CA ALA A 215 22.02 3.55 5.24
C ALA A 215 21.99 2.01 5.27
N ASN A 216 23.14 1.35 5.29
CA ASN A 216 23.24 -0.10 5.43
C ASN A 216 22.72 -0.58 6.79
N GLU A 217 23.04 0.09 7.89
CA GLU A 217 22.51 -0.20 9.22
C GLU A 217 20.98 -0.05 9.24
N ARG A 218 20.44 0.97 8.57
CA ARG A 218 18.99 1.19 8.46
C ARG A 218 18.34 0.16 7.56
N MET A 219 18.97 -0.22 6.45
CA MET A 219 18.51 -1.31 5.57
C MET A 219 18.53 -2.66 6.30
N ILE A 220 19.56 -2.92 7.10
CA ILE A 220 19.66 -4.11 7.96
C ILE A 220 18.56 -4.06 9.02
N ARG A 221 18.39 -2.95 9.75
CA ARG A 221 17.30 -2.76 10.73
C ARG A 221 15.93 -2.98 10.09
N ASN A 222 15.66 -2.36 8.95
CA ASN A 222 14.42 -2.52 8.20
C ASN A 222 14.23 -3.96 7.71
N SER A 223 15.31 -4.63 7.28
CA SER A 223 15.25 -6.05 6.88
C SER A 223 14.97 -6.98 8.06
N ILE A 224 15.49 -6.66 9.25
CA ILE A 224 15.22 -7.39 10.50
C ILE A 224 13.77 -7.18 10.91
N VAL A 225 13.30 -5.94 10.92
CA VAL A 225 11.90 -5.59 11.20
C VAL A 225 10.98 -6.28 10.19
N LEU A 226 11.29 -6.22 8.89
CA LEU A 226 10.53 -6.91 7.84
C LEU A 226 10.53 -8.43 8.04
N ARG A 227 11.65 -9.02 8.44
CA ARG A 227 11.75 -10.45 8.72
C ARG A 227 10.95 -10.83 9.97
N GLN A 228 10.97 -10.00 11.01
CA GLN A 228 10.15 -10.15 12.21
C GLN A 228 8.66 -9.98 11.88
N CYS A 229 8.28 -8.99 11.09
CA CYS A 229 6.93 -8.78 10.59
C CYS A 229 6.48 -9.96 9.73
N LYS A 230 7.33 -10.47 8.81
CA LYS A 230 7.05 -11.68 8.01
C LYS A 230 6.87 -12.90 8.90
N SER A 231 7.73 -13.11 9.89
CA SER A 231 7.59 -14.18 10.87
C SER A 231 6.32 -14.05 11.71
N CYS A 232 5.96 -12.82 12.13
CA CYS A 232 4.71 -12.54 12.82
C CYS A 232 3.51 -12.76 11.91
N PHE A 233 3.58 -12.37 10.65
CA PHE A 233 2.50 -12.54 9.68
C PHE A 233 2.28 -14.03 9.37
N ILE A 234 3.36 -14.79 9.16
CA ILE A 234 3.31 -16.25 9.01
C ILE A 234 2.77 -16.89 10.31
N TYR A 235 3.18 -16.43 11.49
CA TYR A 235 2.70 -16.91 12.77
C TYR A 235 1.21 -16.61 12.97
N ILE A 236 0.74 -15.40 12.64
CA ILE A 236 -0.67 -15.00 12.72
C ILE A 236 -1.49 -15.81 11.72
N ILE A 237 -1.02 -16.00 10.49
CA ILE A 237 -1.68 -16.86 9.50
C ILE A 237 -1.80 -18.29 10.01
N LYS A 238 -0.73 -18.83 10.61
CA LYS A 238 -0.72 -20.20 11.15
C LYS A 238 -1.61 -20.39 12.38
N ASN A 239 -1.70 -19.39 13.27
CA ASN A 239 -2.37 -19.54 14.57
C ASN A 239 -3.75 -18.91 14.66
N TYR A 240 -4.06 -17.92 13.83
CA TYR A 240 -5.28 -17.11 13.92
C TYR A 240 -6.10 -17.04 12.62
N TYR A 241 -5.55 -17.50 11.48
CA TYR A 241 -6.36 -17.79 10.30
C TYR A 241 -6.76 -19.27 10.36
N PRO A 242 -8.05 -19.62 10.11
CA PRO A 242 -8.58 -20.91 10.51
C PRO A 242 -8.14 -21.99 9.50
N PHE A 243 -6.91 -22.47 9.61
CA PHE A 243 -6.60 -23.85 9.22
C PHE A 243 -6.95 -24.80 10.37
N ILE A 244 -8.15 -24.66 10.94
CA ILE A 244 -8.72 -25.78 11.67
C ILE A 244 -9.27 -26.69 10.58
N LYS A 245 -8.48 -27.71 10.20
CA LYS A 245 -9.01 -28.93 9.62
C LYS A 245 -10.18 -29.35 10.51
N LYS A 246 -11.41 -29.18 10.04
CA LYS A 246 -12.52 -29.94 10.59
C LYS A 246 -12.19 -31.41 10.33
N ALA A 247 -12.09 -32.16 11.42
CA ALA A 247 -12.08 -33.62 11.41
C ALA A 247 -13.33 -34.15 10.69
#